data_AF-A0AA95RTP7-F1
#
_entry.id   AF-A0AA95RTP7-F1
#
_cell.length_a   1.000
_cell.length_b   1.000
_cell.length_c   1.000
_cell.angle_alpha   90.00
_cell.angle_beta   90.00
_cell.angle_gamma   90.00
#
_symmetry.space_group_name_H-M   'P 1'
#
loop_
_entity.id
_entity.type
_entity.pdbx_description
1 polymer ?
#
loop_
_entity_poly.entity_id
_entity_poly.type
_entity_poly.pdbx_seq_one_letter_code
_entity_poly.pdbx_strand_id
1 'polypeptide(L)'
;MRPQPRGEPRALLAQLMSAAATADRLIADRTLRWRAGGMPLTGWALGGHLHFSGVTLTAPLLRALDNYLALPMLLLEDVRAGARRPRYGVLGDFRIQPHGGFEYRTLPSFLVSPVIAKGAVYLAHLIVSHYEDLTLRPLDREDLHIAYYGGDKPPLRDAVPPLLAQLRSLGGYEKAAQYIEPLFQYIAAERTWDESRDIRELWCSKVRA
;
A
#
# COMPACT_ATOMS: atom_id res chain seq x y z
N MET A 1 2.50 -14.69 0.83
CA MET A 1 3.61 -14.41 -0.12
C MET A 1 4.65 -13.56 0.58
N ARG A 2 5.94 -13.93 0.56
CA ARG A 2 7.04 -13.14 1.13
C ARG A 2 8.22 -13.16 0.13
N PRO A 3 8.33 -12.17 -0.76
CA PRO A 3 9.40 -12.14 -1.77
C PRO A 3 10.76 -11.97 -1.08
N GLN A 4 11.83 -12.35 -1.78
CA GLN A 4 13.19 -12.09 -1.35
C GLN A 4 13.53 -10.60 -1.55
N PRO A 5 14.45 -10.03 -0.75
CA PRO A 5 14.87 -8.64 -0.91
C PRO A 5 15.39 -8.34 -2.32
N ARG A 6 15.04 -7.17 -2.86
CA ARG A 6 15.49 -6.70 -4.18
C ARG A 6 15.75 -5.20 -4.11
N GLY A 7 16.79 -4.73 -4.81
CA GLY A 7 17.12 -3.31 -4.88
C GLY A 7 16.13 -2.49 -5.71
N GLU A 8 15.44 -3.15 -6.66
CA GLU A 8 14.53 -2.50 -7.59
C GLU A 8 13.08 -3.02 -7.43
N PRO A 9 12.07 -2.12 -7.36
CA PRO A 9 10.65 -2.49 -7.28
C PRO A 9 10.20 -3.52 -8.32
N ARG A 10 10.67 -3.37 -9.57
CA ARG A 10 10.33 -4.27 -10.68
C ARG A 10 10.65 -5.73 -10.37
N ALA A 11 11.84 -5.97 -9.81
CA ALA A 11 12.30 -7.33 -9.50
C ALA A 11 11.52 -7.94 -8.34
N LEU A 12 11.17 -7.14 -7.32
CA LEU A 12 10.33 -7.58 -6.21
C LEU A 12 8.92 -7.95 -6.70
N LEU A 13 8.33 -7.12 -7.55
CA LEU A 13 7.00 -7.36 -8.12
C LEU A 13 6.98 -8.60 -9.01
N ALA A 14 8.03 -8.84 -9.81
CA ALA A 14 8.15 -10.05 -10.61
C ALA A 14 8.12 -11.32 -9.74
N GLN A 15 8.73 -11.30 -8.55
CA GLN A 15 8.65 -12.40 -7.61
C GLN A 15 7.25 -12.59 -7.03
N LEU A 16 6.54 -11.51 -6.70
CA LEU A 16 5.15 -11.59 -6.24
C LEU A 16 4.25 -12.21 -7.32
N MET A 17 4.39 -11.77 -8.57
CA MET A 17 3.65 -12.36 -9.70
C MET A 17 3.99 -13.85 -9.89
N SER A 18 5.27 -14.21 -9.81
CA SER A 18 5.71 -15.61 -9.92
C SER A 18 5.18 -16.46 -8.76
N ALA A 19 5.14 -15.92 -7.53
CA ALA A 19 4.62 -16.61 -6.36
C ALA A 19 3.11 -16.84 -6.47
N ALA A 20 2.35 -15.85 -6.95
CA ALA A 20 0.93 -15.98 -7.22
C ALA A 20 0.67 -17.06 -8.29
N ALA A 21 1.38 -17.03 -9.42
CA ALA A 21 1.24 -18.05 -10.47
C ALA A 21 1.61 -19.47 -9.97
N THR A 22 2.63 -19.57 -9.12
CA THR A 22 3.02 -20.86 -8.51
C THR A 22 1.93 -21.36 -7.57
N ALA A 23 1.38 -20.49 -6.72
CA ALA A 23 0.28 -20.83 -5.83
C ALA A 23 -0.97 -21.28 -6.60
N ASP A 24 -1.31 -20.61 -7.71
CA ASP A 24 -2.46 -20.98 -8.55
C ASP A 24 -2.33 -22.37 -9.17
N ARG A 25 -1.11 -22.75 -9.54
CA ARG A 25 -0.78 -24.09 -10.04
C ARG A 25 -0.86 -25.16 -8.95
N LEU A 26 -0.37 -24.87 -7.74
CA LEU A 26 -0.28 -25.83 -6.65
C LEU A 26 -1.61 -26.02 -5.90
N ILE A 27 -2.44 -24.98 -5.81
CA ILE A 27 -3.72 -25.03 -5.10
C ILE A 27 -4.80 -25.56 -6.04
N ALA A 28 -4.91 -26.88 -6.15
CA ALA A 28 -5.87 -27.55 -7.04
C ALA A 28 -7.34 -27.23 -6.70
N ASP A 29 -7.64 -26.97 -5.42
CA ASP A 29 -8.99 -26.61 -4.99
C ASP A 29 -9.41 -25.23 -5.54
N ARG A 30 -10.45 -25.23 -6.37
CA ARG A 30 -11.02 -24.03 -7.01
C ARG A 30 -12.19 -23.42 -6.24
N THR A 31 -12.61 -24.05 -5.14
CA THR A 31 -13.60 -23.48 -4.22
C THR A 31 -12.97 -22.46 -3.26
N LEU A 32 -11.66 -22.56 -3.03
CA LEU A 32 -10.91 -21.63 -2.18
C LEU A 32 -10.76 -20.24 -2.84
N ARG A 33 -11.27 -19.22 -2.17
CA ARG A 33 -11.14 -17.82 -2.61
C ARG A 33 -9.90 -17.17 -2.03
N TRP A 34 -9.15 -16.43 -2.85
CA TRP A 34 -8.04 -15.62 -2.37
C TRP A 34 -8.56 -14.24 -1.98
N ARG A 35 -8.29 -13.83 -0.73
CA ARG A 35 -8.77 -12.58 -0.15
C ARG A 35 -7.60 -11.64 0.15
N ALA A 36 -7.81 -10.35 -0.05
CA ALA A 36 -6.92 -9.26 0.36
C ALA A 36 -7.77 -8.02 0.70
N GLY A 37 -7.12 -6.93 1.10
CA GLY A 37 -7.77 -5.72 1.61
C GLY A 37 -7.47 -5.49 3.09
N GLY A 38 -8.29 -4.65 3.73
CA GLY A 38 -8.21 -4.34 5.15
C GLY A 38 -8.97 -5.33 6.04
N MET A 39 -10.20 -5.71 5.67
CA MET A 39 -11.06 -6.63 6.42
C MET A 39 -12.01 -7.41 5.49
N PRO A 40 -11.48 -8.31 4.63
CA PRO A 40 -12.30 -9.02 3.63
C PRO A 40 -13.32 -10.00 4.23
N LEU A 41 -13.16 -10.39 5.49
CA LEU A 41 -14.11 -11.17 6.27
C LEU A 41 -14.30 -10.49 7.62
N THR A 42 -15.53 -10.51 8.15
CA THR A 42 -15.86 -9.88 9.44
C THR A 42 -14.96 -10.39 10.55
N GLY A 43 -14.22 -9.49 11.19
CA GLY A 43 -13.29 -9.83 12.28
C GLY A 43 -11.90 -10.31 11.83
N TRP A 44 -11.65 -10.44 10.52
CA TRP A 44 -10.36 -10.88 9.96
C TRP A 44 -9.65 -9.70 9.29
N ALA A 45 -8.92 -8.92 10.10
CA ALA A 45 -8.10 -7.85 9.59
C ALA A 45 -6.86 -8.39 8.86
N LEU A 46 -6.60 -7.91 7.64
CA LEU A 46 -5.39 -8.23 6.88
C LEU A 46 -4.50 -6.99 6.73
N GLY A 47 -3.19 -7.17 6.94
CA GLY A 47 -2.17 -6.15 6.78
C GLY A 47 -1.31 -6.41 5.55
N GLY A 48 -0.81 -5.32 4.95
CA GLY A 48 0.25 -5.35 3.95
C GLY A 48 1.49 -4.69 4.55
N HIS A 49 2.61 -5.38 4.54
CA HIS A 49 3.85 -4.87 5.13
C HIS A 49 4.90 -4.63 4.04
N LEU A 50 5.65 -3.54 4.19
CA LEU A 50 6.76 -3.18 3.31
C LEU A 50 8.05 -3.23 4.12
N HIS A 51 9.05 -3.93 3.60
CA HIS A 51 10.33 -4.16 4.28
C HIS A 51 11.40 -3.32 3.58
N PHE A 52 12.09 -2.48 4.34
CA PHE A 52 13.15 -1.61 3.85
C PHE A 52 14.49 -2.01 4.49
N SER A 53 15.27 -2.80 3.76
CA SER A 53 16.60 -3.25 4.21
C SER A 53 17.65 -2.18 3.95
N GLY A 54 18.59 -2.01 4.89
CA GLY A 54 19.67 -1.03 4.76
C GLY A 54 19.23 0.44 4.87
N VAL A 55 17.96 0.68 5.23
CA VAL A 55 17.41 2.02 5.42
C VAL A 55 17.35 2.33 6.92
N THR A 56 17.97 3.44 7.34
CA THR A 56 17.89 3.90 8.72
C THR A 56 16.48 4.39 9.01
N LEU A 57 15.86 3.80 10.03
CA LEU A 57 14.55 4.24 10.51
C LEU A 57 14.69 5.60 11.21
N THR A 58 13.91 6.59 10.75
CA THR A 58 13.81 7.90 11.38
C THR A 58 12.35 8.33 11.53
N ALA A 59 12.06 9.20 12.50
CA ALA A 59 10.71 9.73 12.67
C ALA A 59 10.19 10.52 11.44
N PRO A 60 11.00 11.36 10.77
CA PRO A 60 10.59 12.02 9.52
C PRO A 60 10.21 11.05 8.40
N LEU A 61 10.94 9.92 8.29
CA LEU A 61 10.63 8.87 7.31
C LEU A 61 9.29 8.19 7.61
N LEU A 62 9.03 7.83 8.88
CA LEU A 62 7.73 7.26 9.26
C LEU A 62 6.58 8.21 8.96
N ARG A 63 6.71 9.49 9.32
CA ARG A 63 5.70 10.50 8.98
C ARG A 63 5.52 10.64 7.47
N ALA A 64 6.57 10.45 6.67
CA ALA A 64 6.47 10.53 5.21
C ALA A 64 5.69 9.33 4.66
N LEU A 65 5.96 8.13 5.16
CA LEU A 65 5.16 6.94 4.83
C LEU A 65 3.70 7.11 5.26
N ASP A 66 3.43 7.64 6.45
CA ASP A 66 2.07 7.87 6.91
C ASP A 66 1.28 8.84 6.00
N ASN A 67 1.87 10.00 5.70
CA ASN A 67 1.19 11.03 4.93
C ASN A 67 1.14 10.71 3.43
N TYR A 68 2.20 10.17 2.84
CA TYR A 68 2.31 9.99 1.38
C TYR A 68 2.00 8.58 0.91
N LEU A 69 1.87 7.61 1.82
CA LEU A 69 1.52 6.23 1.48
C LEU A 69 0.23 5.77 2.19
N ALA A 70 0.18 5.81 3.53
CA ALA A 70 -1.00 5.31 4.25
C ALA A 70 -2.26 6.13 3.98
N LEU A 71 -2.18 7.46 4.00
CA LEU A 71 -3.31 8.33 3.70
C LEU A 71 -3.86 8.13 2.27
N PRO A 72 -3.07 8.16 1.18
CA PRO A 72 -3.58 7.83 -0.16
C PRO A 72 -4.19 6.42 -0.26
N MET A 73 -3.58 5.43 0.41
CA MET A 73 -4.09 4.05 0.39
C MET A 73 -5.42 3.92 1.12
N LEU A 74 -5.66 4.68 2.19
CA LEU A 74 -6.95 4.73 2.89
C LEU A 74 -8.09 5.12 1.97
N LEU A 75 -7.87 6.08 1.06
CA LEU A 75 -8.93 6.53 0.16
C LEU A 75 -9.44 5.41 -0.76
N LEU A 76 -8.60 4.41 -1.03
CA LEU A 76 -8.93 3.24 -1.84
C LEU A 76 -9.53 2.07 -1.03
N GLU A 77 -9.46 2.11 0.31
CA GLU A 77 -9.96 1.04 1.17
C GLU A 77 -11.48 0.86 1.05
N ASP A 78 -11.96 -0.37 1.26
CA ASP A 78 -13.38 -0.60 1.49
C ASP A 78 -13.79 -0.02 2.87
N VAL A 79 -15.04 0.44 3.01
CA VAL A 79 -15.55 1.00 4.27
C VAL A 79 -15.37 0.05 5.46
N ARG A 80 -15.42 -1.27 5.21
CA ARG A 80 -15.20 -2.32 6.22
C ARG A 80 -13.80 -2.26 6.84
N ALA A 81 -12.80 -1.75 6.10
CA ALA A 81 -11.43 -1.66 6.58
C ALA A 81 -11.31 -0.72 7.81
N GLY A 82 -12.23 0.24 8.01
CA GLY A 82 -12.21 1.13 9.17
C GLY A 82 -12.17 0.39 10.51
N ALA A 83 -12.85 -0.77 10.61
CA ALA A 83 -12.90 -1.58 11.83
C ALA A 83 -11.53 -2.17 12.24
N ARG A 84 -10.51 -2.13 11.37
CA ARG A 84 -9.16 -2.59 11.70
C ARG A 84 -8.39 -1.60 12.57
N ARG A 85 -8.70 -0.29 12.47
CA ARG A 85 -7.91 0.84 13.01
C ARG A 85 -7.78 0.91 14.53
N PRO A 86 -8.66 0.30 15.35
CA PRO A 86 -8.39 0.17 16.79
C PRO A 86 -7.17 -0.70 17.14
N ARG A 87 -6.66 -1.54 16.22
CA ARG A 87 -5.56 -2.50 16.49
C ARG A 87 -4.52 -2.63 15.38
N TYR A 88 -4.91 -2.42 14.13
CA TYR A 88 -4.09 -2.54 12.94
C TYR A 88 -4.20 -1.26 12.11
N GLY A 89 -3.14 -0.88 11.40
CA GLY A 89 -3.17 0.34 10.59
C GLY A 89 -3.01 1.64 11.38
N VAL A 90 -2.41 1.53 12.57
CA VAL A 90 -1.96 2.66 13.37
C VAL A 90 -0.85 3.39 12.60
N LEU A 91 -0.94 4.72 12.58
CA LEU A 91 0.09 5.57 11.98
C LEU A 91 1.44 5.34 12.69
N GLY A 92 2.51 5.24 11.91
CA GLY A 92 3.84 4.98 12.43
C GLY A 92 4.04 3.56 12.99
N ASP A 93 3.16 2.59 12.70
CA ASP A 93 3.42 1.20 13.09
C ASP A 93 4.59 0.62 12.27
N PHE A 94 5.65 0.24 12.97
CA PHE A 94 6.83 -0.37 12.40
C PHE A 94 7.36 -1.53 13.24
N ARG A 95 8.30 -2.26 12.67
CA ARG A 95 9.12 -3.23 13.41
C ARG A 95 10.55 -3.21 12.89
N ILE A 96 11.51 -2.97 13.77
CA ILE A 96 12.95 -3.04 13.46
C ILE A 96 13.32 -4.48 13.13
N GLN A 97 14.15 -4.68 12.11
CA GLN A 97 14.59 -6.00 11.68
C GLN A 97 16.01 -6.30 12.19
N PRO A 98 16.29 -7.50 12.73
CA PRO A 98 17.62 -7.86 13.28
C PRO A 98 18.77 -7.76 12.27
N HIS A 99 18.47 -7.91 10.99
CA HIS A 99 19.41 -7.86 9.86
C HIS A 99 19.59 -6.45 9.29
N GLY A 100 19.12 -5.42 10.01
CA GLY A 100 19.16 -4.03 9.58
C GLY A 100 17.90 -3.59 8.81
N GLY A 101 17.53 -2.33 9.00
CA GLY A 101 16.32 -1.76 8.41
C GLY A 101 15.05 -1.98 9.24
N PHE A 102 13.89 -1.82 8.62
CA PHE A 102 12.59 -1.92 9.29
C PHE A 102 11.47 -2.42 8.36
N GLU A 103 10.39 -2.84 8.99
CA GLU A 103 9.12 -3.19 8.38
C GLU A 103 8.10 -2.10 8.70
N TYR A 104 7.49 -1.50 7.68
CA TYR A 104 6.35 -0.60 7.82
C TYR A 104 5.04 -1.39 7.76
N ARG A 105 4.14 -1.19 8.72
CA ARG A 105 3.02 -2.10 9.03
C ARG A 105 1.64 -1.46 9.01
N THR A 106 1.55 -0.19 8.68
CA THR A 106 0.30 0.59 8.70
C THR A 106 -0.67 0.23 7.57
N LEU A 107 -0.22 -0.34 6.45
CA LEU A 107 -1.09 -0.52 5.29
C LEU A 107 -2.05 -1.71 5.41
N PRO A 108 -3.24 -1.65 4.78
CA PRO A 108 -4.03 -2.83 4.48
C PRO A 108 -3.28 -3.75 3.51
N SER A 109 -3.77 -4.97 3.33
CA SER A 109 -3.22 -5.83 2.29
C SER A 109 -3.48 -5.20 0.93
N PHE A 110 -2.45 -4.58 0.36
CA PHE A 110 -2.45 -3.94 -0.95
C PHE A 110 -2.33 -4.95 -2.11
N LEU A 111 -2.43 -6.25 -1.82
CA LEU A 111 -2.46 -7.33 -2.80
C LEU A 111 -3.83 -7.50 -3.45
N VAL A 112 -4.79 -6.59 -3.22
CA VAL A 112 -6.13 -6.61 -3.83
C VAL A 112 -6.11 -6.66 -5.36
N SER A 113 -5.07 -6.10 -5.99
CA SER A 113 -4.81 -6.27 -7.43
C SER A 113 -3.34 -6.00 -7.76
N PRO A 114 -2.84 -6.47 -8.91
CA PRO A 114 -1.51 -6.12 -9.38
C PRO A 114 -1.29 -4.61 -9.59
N VAL A 115 -2.34 -3.86 -9.93
CA VAL A 115 -2.24 -2.40 -10.12
C VAL A 115 -1.95 -1.71 -8.79
N ILE A 116 -2.74 -2.01 -7.76
CA ILE A 116 -2.56 -1.45 -6.42
C ILE A 116 -1.21 -1.88 -5.82
N ALA A 117 -0.84 -3.15 -5.97
CA ALA A 117 0.43 -3.65 -5.45
C ALA A 117 1.63 -2.98 -6.11
N LYS A 118 1.59 -2.75 -7.44
CA LYS A 118 2.64 -2.01 -8.15
C LYS A 118 2.71 -0.57 -7.65
N GLY A 119 1.57 0.12 -7.60
CA GLY A 119 1.49 1.49 -7.11
C GLY A 119 2.08 1.63 -5.71
N ALA A 120 1.65 0.79 -4.76
CA ALA A 120 2.14 0.80 -3.38
C ALA A 120 3.65 0.55 -3.28
N VAL A 121 4.20 -0.44 -3.99
CA VAL A 121 5.63 -0.78 -3.93
C VAL A 121 6.49 0.32 -4.57
N TYR A 122 6.10 0.83 -5.75
CA TYR A 122 6.86 1.91 -6.40
C TYR A 122 6.77 3.22 -5.64
N LEU A 123 5.59 3.56 -5.12
CA LEU A 123 5.38 4.77 -4.33
C LEU A 123 6.19 4.71 -3.02
N ALA A 124 6.18 3.56 -2.34
CA ALA A 124 6.98 3.37 -1.14
C ALA A 124 8.48 3.51 -1.39
N HIS A 125 8.98 2.94 -2.49
CA HIS A 125 10.38 3.08 -2.87
C HIS A 125 10.74 4.55 -3.13
N LEU A 126 9.93 5.27 -3.93
CA LEU A 126 10.14 6.69 -4.20
C LEU A 126 10.12 7.53 -2.91
N ILE A 127 9.17 7.28 -2.01
CA ILE A 127 9.06 7.98 -0.73
C ILE A 127 10.32 7.75 0.12
N VAL A 128 10.77 6.50 0.27
CA VAL A 128 11.95 6.19 1.09
C VAL A 128 13.22 6.81 0.51
N SER A 129 13.32 6.89 -0.81
CA SER A 129 14.47 7.51 -1.49
C SER A 129 14.50 9.04 -1.38
N HIS A 130 13.37 9.69 -1.08
CA HIS A 130 13.20 11.14 -1.12
C HIS A 130 12.47 11.74 0.09
N TYR A 131 12.42 11.02 1.22
CA TYR A 131 11.55 11.40 2.34
C TYR A 131 11.87 12.77 2.94
N GLU A 132 13.10 13.27 2.73
CA GLU A 132 13.57 14.58 3.20
C GLU A 132 12.95 15.72 2.39
N ASP A 133 12.59 15.48 1.13
CA ASP A 133 11.91 16.44 0.26
C ASP A 133 10.38 16.47 0.51
N LEU A 134 9.85 15.49 1.24
CA LEU A 134 8.42 15.29 1.51
C LEU A 134 7.99 15.93 2.84
N THR A 135 7.68 17.23 2.76
CA THR A 135 7.52 18.10 3.93
C THR A 135 6.10 18.28 4.43
N LEU A 136 5.07 17.94 3.66
CA LEU A 136 3.67 18.13 4.05
C LEU A 136 3.22 17.06 5.04
N ARG A 137 2.50 17.49 6.08
CA ARG A 137 2.05 16.65 7.20
C ARG A 137 0.56 16.87 7.51
N PRO A 138 -0.38 16.64 6.58
CA PRO A 138 -1.80 16.81 6.87
C PRO A 138 -2.28 16.00 8.09
N LEU A 139 -1.72 14.81 8.34
CA LEU A 139 -2.07 13.98 9.50
C LEU A 139 -1.56 14.50 10.85
N ASP A 140 -0.76 15.57 10.87
CA ASP A 140 -0.43 16.30 12.11
C ASP A 140 -1.57 17.24 12.54
N ARG A 141 -2.53 17.54 11.64
CA ARG A 141 -3.75 18.27 12.02
C ARG A 141 -4.73 17.33 12.72
N GLU A 142 -5.29 17.79 13.83
CA GLU A 142 -6.20 17.00 14.66
C GLU A 142 -7.44 16.51 13.90
N ASP A 143 -8.06 17.37 13.09
CA ASP A 143 -9.26 17.03 12.33
C ASP A 143 -9.00 15.91 11.30
N LEU A 144 -7.88 15.99 10.58
CA LEU A 144 -7.48 14.96 9.61
C LEU A 144 -6.98 13.68 10.29
N HIS A 145 -6.38 13.80 11.47
CA HIS A 145 -6.00 12.65 12.28
C HIS A 145 -7.25 11.87 12.73
N ILE A 146 -8.26 12.55 13.26
CA ILE A 146 -9.54 11.95 13.65
C ILE A 146 -10.21 11.32 12.42
N ALA A 147 -10.25 12.03 11.28
CA ALA A 147 -10.80 11.51 10.04
C ALA A 147 -10.09 10.23 9.57
N TYR A 148 -8.76 10.17 9.66
CA TYR A 148 -7.98 8.97 9.32
C TYR A 148 -8.37 7.75 10.16
N TYR A 149 -8.52 7.92 11.48
CA TYR A 149 -8.92 6.81 12.36
C TYR A 149 -10.40 6.46 12.25
N GLY A 150 -11.27 7.44 11.95
CA GLY A 150 -12.68 7.24 11.68
C GLY A 150 -12.99 6.65 10.29
N GLY A 151 -12.01 6.66 9.37
CA GLY A 151 -12.24 6.29 7.97
C GLY A 151 -13.07 7.32 7.19
N ASP A 152 -13.12 8.56 7.68
CA ASP A 152 -13.87 9.66 7.06
C ASP A 152 -13.10 10.23 5.86
N LYS A 153 -13.48 9.82 4.66
CA LYS A 153 -12.71 10.07 3.43
C LYS A 153 -12.79 11.50 2.87
N PRO A 154 -13.92 12.22 2.88
CA PRO A 154 -14.02 13.55 2.30
C PRO A 154 -12.92 14.54 2.74
N PRO A 155 -12.70 14.80 4.05
CA PRO A 155 -11.65 15.76 4.45
C PRO A 155 -10.24 15.28 4.11
N LEU A 156 -10.00 13.95 4.12
CA LEU A 156 -8.72 13.37 3.73
C LEU A 156 -8.46 13.51 2.23
N ARG A 157 -9.51 13.35 1.42
CA ARG A 157 -9.43 13.49 -0.04
C ARG A 157 -9.04 14.91 -0.43
N ASP A 158 -9.59 15.92 0.24
CA ASP A 158 -9.26 17.32 0.01
C ASP A 158 -7.79 17.64 0.37
N ALA A 159 -7.20 16.88 1.29
CA ALA A 159 -5.82 17.05 1.72
C ALA A 159 -4.77 16.32 0.84
N VAL A 160 -5.18 15.38 -0.02
CA VAL A 160 -4.26 14.55 -0.83
C VAL A 160 -3.64 15.26 -2.05
N PRO A 161 -4.34 16.13 -2.82
CA PRO A 161 -3.79 16.70 -4.05
C PRO A 161 -2.41 17.39 -3.90
N PRO A 162 -2.16 18.20 -2.84
CA PRO A 162 -0.82 18.77 -2.62
C PRO A 162 0.28 17.72 -2.41
N LEU A 163 -0.05 16.58 -1.78
CA LEU A 163 0.89 15.48 -1.57
C LEU A 163 1.28 14.82 -2.90
N LEU A 164 0.30 14.56 -3.76
CA LEU A 164 0.53 13.97 -5.08
C LEU A 164 1.35 14.90 -5.97
N ALA A 165 1.14 16.22 -5.86
CA ALA A 165 1.94 17.21 -6.56
C ALA A 165 3.42 17.17 -6.14
N GLN A 166 3.71 17.11 -4.84
CA GLN A 166 5.10 16.96 -4.36
C GLN A 166 5.74 15.65 -4.83
N LEU A 167 5.01 14.54 -4.79
CA LEU A 167 5.51 13.25 -5.30
C LEU A 167 5.88 13.33 -6.79
N ARG A 168 5.04 13.99 -7.60
CA ARG A 168 5.28 14.20 -9.04
C ARG A 168 6.49 15.08 -9.34
N SER A 169 6.90 15.96 -8.41
CA SER A 169 8.09 16.79 -8.58
C SER A 169 9.40 16.12 -8.18
N LEU A 170 9.36 14.93 -7.57
CA LEU A 170 10.57 14.24 -7.14
C LEU A 170 11.41 13.72 -8.31
N GLY A 171 12.73 13.69 -8.12
CA GLY A 171 13.63 12.97 -9.01
C GLY A 171 13.23 11.51 -9.15
N GLY A 172 13.32 10.96 -10.36
CA GLY A 172 12.96 9.56 -10.62
C GLY A 172 11.46 9.26 -10.70
N TYR A 173 10.58 10.23 -10.44
CA TYR A 173 9.13 10.05 -10.59
C TYR A 173 8.75 9.58 -12.00
N GLU A 174 9.37 10.14 -13.04
CA GLU A 174 9.12 9.79 -14.45
C GLU A 174 9.19 8.27 -14.71
N LYS A 175 10.14 7.57 -14.07
CA LYS A 175 10.40 6.13 -14.26
C LYS A 175 9.36 5.30 -13.52
N ALA A 176 8.89 5.80 -12.38
CA ALA A 176 7.87 5.18 -11.54
C ALA A 176 6.43 5.51 -11.97
N ALA A 177 6.23 6.59 -12.73
CA ALA A 177 4.92 7.17 -13.05
C ALA A 177 3.97 6.15 -13.69
N GLN A 178 4.45 5.32 -14.61
CA GLN A 178 3.65 4.28 -15.26
C GLN A 178 3.02 3.27 -14.27
N TYR A 179 3.59 3.14 -13.07
CA TYR A 179 3.11 2.24 -12.01
C TYR A 179 2.35 2.97 -10.91
N ILE A 180 2.68 4.24 -10.65
CA ILE A 180 2.06 5.06 -9.60
C ILE A 180 0.79 5.76 -10.11
N GLU A 181 0.80 6.34 -11.31
CA GLU A 181 -0.34 7.11 -11.82
C GLU A 181 -1.67 6.35 -11.90
N PRO A 182 -1.71 5.03 -12.24
CA PRO A 182 -2.95 4.27 -12.15
C PRO A 182 -3.57 4.24 -10.75
N LEU A 183 -2.74 4.24 -9.69
CA LEU A 183 -3.20 4.34 -8.30
C LEU A 183 -3.85 5.71 -8.05
N PHE A 184 -3.20 6.80 -8.50
CA PHE A 184 -3.69 8.16 -8.32
C PHE A 184 -4.98 8.42 -9.11
N GLN A 185 -5.10 7.84 -10.32
CA GLN A 185 -6.34 7.87 -11.09
C GLN A 185 -7.49 7.18 -10.36
N TYR A 186 -7.24 6.08 -9.66
CA TYR A 186 -8.28 5.43 -8.84
C TYR A 186 -8.70 6.30 -7.66
N ILE A 187 -7.75 6.99 -7.01
CA ILE A 187 -8.05 7.94 -5.93
C ILE A 187 -8.90 9.10 -6.46
N ALA A 188 -8.50 9.70 -7.58
CA ALA A 188 -9.21 10.83 -8.19
C ALA A 188 -10.61 10.45 -8.69
N ALA A 189 -10.79 9.21 -9.15
CA ALA A 189 -12.10 8.67 -9.54
C ALA A 189 -12.92 8.13 -8.35
N GLU A 190 -12.48 8.40 -7.12
CA GLU A 190 -13.12 7.95 -5.87
C GLU A 190 -13.41 6.44 -5.81
N ARG A 191 -12.55 5.64 -6.46
CA ARG A 191 -12.72 4.20 -6.48
C ARG A 191 -12.30 3.61 -5.15
N THR A 192 -13.11 2.68 -4.67
CA THR A 192 -12.72 1.76 -3.59
C THR A 192 -12.44 0.38 -4.19
N TRP A 193 -11.53 -0.38 -3.59
CA TRP A 193 -11.38 -1.79 -3.95
C TRP A 193 -12.52 -2.62 -3.33
N ASP A 194 -12.89 -3.69 -4.03
CA ASP A 194 -13.87 -4.66 -3.54
C ASP A 194 -13.16 -5.82 -2.82
N GLU A 195 -13.22 -5.83 -1.50
CA GLU A 195 -12.62 -6.88 -0.66
C GLU A 195 -13.38 -8.23 -0.73
N SER A 196 -14.58 -8.25 -1.33
CA SER A 196 -15.38 -9.46 -1.56
C SER A 196 -15.01 -10.19 -2.85
N ARG A 197 -14.10 -9.65 -3.65
CA ARG A 197 -13.61 -10.26 -4.88
C ARG A 197 -12.60 -11.38 -4.60
N ASP A 198 -12.61 -12.41 -5.43
CA ASP A 198 -11.50 -13.37 -5.46
C ASP A 198 -10.34 -12.77 -6.25
N ILE A 199 -9.23 -12.49 -5.56
CA ILE A 199 -8.08 -11.84 -6.19
C ILE A 199 -7.31 -12.81 -7.09
N ARG A 200 -7.55 -14.13 -6.99
CA ARG A 200 -6.86 -15.13 -7.84
C ARG A 200 -6.99 -14.78 -9.31
N GLU A 201 -8.19 -14.39 -9.74
CA GLU A 201 -8.45 -13.96 -11.11
C GLU A 201 -7.58 -12.78 -11.50
N LEU A 202 -7.49 -11.75 -10.67
CA LEU A 202 -6.72 -10.54 -10.99
C LEU A 202 -5.21 -10.79 -11.13
N TRP A 203 -4.68 -11.73 -10.35
CA TRP A 203 -3.26 -12.04 -10.34
C TRP A 203 -2.87 -13.09 -11.38
N CYS A 204 -3.80 -13.97 -11.76
CA CYS A 204 -3.51 -15.14 -12.60
C CYS A 204 -4.19 -15.11 -13.98
N SER A 205 -5.09 -14.15 -14.26
CA SER A 205 -5.84 -14.06 -15.54
C SER A 205 -5.00 -13.68 -16.77
N LYS A 206 -3.68 -13.90 -16.76
CA LYS A 206 -2.80 -13.76 -17.93
C LYS A 206 -1.79 -14.93 -18.08
N VAL A 207 -2.12 -16.12 -17.58
CA VAL A 207 -1.42 -17.35 -17.98
C VAL A 207 -2.38 -18.23 -18.79
N ARG A 208 -2.88 -17.69 -19.90
CA ARG A 208 -3.26 -18.52 -21.04
C ARG A 208 -2.30 -18.13 -22.15
N ALA A 209 -1.25 -18.95 -22.29
CA ALA A 209 -0.51 -19.06 -23.53
C ALA A 209 -1.43 -19.68 -24.59
#